data_AF-A0A919LS97-F1
#
_entry.id   AF-A0A919LS97-F1
#
_cell.length_a   1.000
_cell.length_b   1.000
_cell.length_c   1.000
_cell.angle_alpha   90.00
_cell.angle_beta   90.00
_cell.angle_gamma   90.00
#
_symmetry.space_group_name_H-M   'P 1'
#
loop_
_entity.id
_entity.type
_entity.pdbx_description
1 polymer ?
#
loop_
_entity_poly.entity_id
_entity_poly.type
_entity_poly.pdbx_seq_one_letter_code
_entity_poly.pdbx_strand_id
1 'polypeptide(L)'
;MTGLLPVGRGADHRRNARPERDRIIEAFKAQAYRYLVNVAVLTTGFDAPHVDLIAILRPTESVSLYQQIVGRGLRLAPGKTDCLILDYAGNPHDLYAPEVGTPKGKSDNVPVQVFCPACGFANTFWGKTTADGTLIEHFGRRCRVVRR
;
A
#
# COMPACT_ATOMS: atom_id res chain seq x y z
N MET A 1 3.22 -22.20 -9.60
CA MET A 1 2.30 -21.34 -10.38
C MET A 1 3.11 -20.63 -11.47
N THR A 2 3.89 -21.42 -12.22
CA THR A 2 4.92 -20.95 -13.17
C THR A 2 4.37 -20.76 -14.59
N GLY A 3 3.07 -21.02 -14.80
CA GLY A 3 2.45 -21.09 -16.12
C GLY A 3 1.73 -19.82 -16.59
N LEU A 4 1.81 -18.71 -15.86
CA LEU A 4 1.12 -17.45 -16.22
C LEU A 4 2.05 -16.32 -16.68
N LEU A 5 3.38 -16.50 -16.57
CA LEU A 5 4.35 -15.54 -17.07
C LEU A 5 4.92 -16.03 -18.41
N PRO A 6 5.14 -15.15 -19.39
CA PRO A 6 5.80 -15.53 -20.63
C PRO A 6 7.14 -16.20 -20.33
N VAL A 7 7.38 -17.36 -20.93
CA VAL A 7 8.62 -18.13 -20.76
C VAL A 7 9.82 -17.21 -21.03
N GLY A 8 10.73 -17.10 -20.05
CA GLY A 8 11.94 -16.27 -20.15
C GLY A 8 11.77 -14.77 -19.85
N ARG A 9 10.60 -14.28 -19.41
CA ARG A 9 10.40 -12.84 -19.11
C ARG A 9 10.07 -12.50 -17.65
N GLY A 10 10.04 -13.48 -16.74
CA GLY A 10 9.72 -13.22 -15.35
C GLY A 10 10.36 -14.20 -14.37
N ALA A 11 10.43 -13.78 -13.09
CA ALA A 11 11.05 -14.56 -12.02
C ALA A 11 10.13 -14.62 -10.77
N ASP A 12 10.11 -15.78 -10.09
CA ASP A 12 9.36 -16.05 -8.86
C ASP A 12 10.31 -16.11 -7.65
N HIS A 13 9.92 -15.43 -6.57
CA HIS A 13 10.70 -15.26 -5.36
C HIS A 13 10.47 -16.35 -4.29
N ARG A 14 9.46 -17.22 -4.42
CA ARG A 14 8.93 -18.01 -3.29
C ARG A 14 9.85 -19.06 -2.67
N ARG A 15 10.83 -19.63 -3.39
CA ARG A 15 11.56 -20.84 -2.94
C ARG A 15 13.06 -20.87 -3.25
N ASN A 16 13.66 -19.72 -3.52
CA ASN A 16 15.06 -19.68 -3.93
C ASN A 16 15.97 -19.43 -2.72
N ALA A 17 17.12 -20.09 -2.69
CA ALA A 17 18.15 -19.80 -1.70
C ALA A 17 18.52 -18.31 -1.75
N ARG A 18 18.93 -17.71 -0.62
CA ARG A 18 19.28 -16.26 -0.55
C ARG A 18 20.11 -15.77 -1.74
N PRO A 19 21.15 -16.48 -2.21
CA PRO A 19 21.96 -16.04 -3.35
C PRO A 19 21.19 -15.95 -4.67
N GLU A 20 20.26 -16.88 -4.92
CA GLU A 20 19.49 -16.92 -6.16
C GLU A 20 18.38 -15.86 -6.19
N ARG A 21 17.79 -15.58 -5.04
CA ARG A 21 16.89 -14.45 -4.86
C ARG A 21 17.58 -13.12 -5.17
N ASP A 22 18.77 -12.91 -4.63
CA ASP A 22 19.51 -11.66 -4.81
C ASP A 22 19.91 -11.51 -6.29
N ARG A 23 20.32 -12.60 -6.96
CA ARG A 23 20.54 -12.61 -8.42
C ARG A 23 19.31 -12.21 -9.23
N ILE A 24 18.12 -12.72 -8.88
CA ILE A 24 16.86 -12.36 -9.56
C ILE A 24 16.55 -10.87 -9.37
N ILE A 25 16.73 -10.35 -8.15
CA ILE A 25 16.51 -8.94 -7.85
C ILE A 25 17.46 -8.07 -8.66
N GLU A 26 18.75 -8.38 -8.69
CA GLU A 26 19.74 -7.61 -9.46
C GLU A 26 19.47 -7.69 -10.96
N ALA A 27 19.09 -8.86 -11.49
CA ALA A 27 18.69 -9.01 -12.88
C ALA A 27 17.42 -8.18 -13.22
N PHE A 28 16.44 -8.13 -12.32
CA PHE A 28 15.27 -7.26 -12.50
C PHE A 28 15.63 -5.78 -12.42
N LYS A 29 16.48 -5.38 -11.47
CA LYS A 29 17.00 -4.00 -11.37
C LYS A 29 17.74 -3.56 -12.65
N ALA A 30 18.47 -4.48 -13.27
CA ALA A 30 19.14 -4.31 -14.55
C ALA A 30 18.19 -4.46 -15.77
N GLN A 31 16.87 -4.56 -15.55
CA GLN A 31 15.83 -4.69 -16.58
C GLN A 31 15.98 -5.93 -17.48
N ALA A 32 16.71 -6.96 -17.02
CA ALA A 32 16.83 -8.24 -17.72
C ALA A 32 15.52 -9.06 -17.64
N TYR A 33 14.68 -8.78 -16.64
CA TYR A 33 13.34 -9.33 -16.51
C TYR A 33 12.29 -8.22 -16.61
N ARG A 34 11.17 -8.51 -17.28
CA ARG A 34 10.04 -7.58 -17.37
C ARG A 34 9.12 -7.66 -16.16
N TYR A 35 9.02 -8.83 -15.54
CA TYR A 35 8.08 -9.09 -14.45
C TYR A 35 8.80 -9.68 -13.25
N LEU A 36 8.51 -9.14 -12.07
CA LEU A 36 8.92 -9.70 -10.79
C LEU A 36 7.67 -10.03 -9.98
N VAL A 37 7.46 -11.30 -9.67
CA VAL A 37 6.34 -11.73 -8.83
C VAL A 37 6.85 -11.92 -7.40
N ASN A 38 6.24 -11.18 -6.47
CA ASN A 38 6.55 -11.24 -5.06
C ASN A 38 5.32 -11.66 -4.25
N VAL A 39 5.51 -12.61 -3.34
CA VAL A 39 4.51 -13.02 -2.35
C VAL A 39 5.11 -12.80 -0.97
N ALA A 40 4.60 -11.79 -0.26
CA ALA A 40 4.81 -11.57 1.18
C ALA A 40 6.27 -11.36 1.68
N VAL A 41 7.29 -11.14 0.83
CA VAL A 41 8.69 -11.12 1.31
C VAL A 41 9.47 -9.81 1.04
N LEU A 42 8.99 -8.92 0.18
CA LEU A 42 9.68 -7.63 0.00
C LEU A 42 9.09 -6.56 0.92
N THR A 43 9.33 -6.61 2.23
CA THR A 43 9.05 -5.45 3.12
C THR A 43 10.30 -4.59 3.37
N THR A 44 11.49 -5.12 3.10
CA THR A 44 12.77 -4.39 3.19
C THR A 44 13.69 -4.74 2.01
N GLY A 45 14.34 -3.75 1.40
CA GLY A 45 15.49 -3.97 0.48
C GLY A 45 15.21 -4.10 -1.03
N PHE A 46 13.96 -4.05 -1.50
CA PHE A 46 13.66 -3.96 -2.94
C PHE A 46 13.38 -2.52 -3.37
N ASP A 47 14.26 -2.02 -4.23
CA ASP A 47 14.20 -0.71 -4.86
C ASP A 47 14.48 -0.84 -6.35
N ALA A 48 13.49 -0.49 -7.17
CA ALA A 48 13.59 -0.49 -8.63
C ALA A 48 12.80 0.73 -9.17
N PRO A 49 13.43 1.91 -9.27
CA PRO A 49 12.73 3.14 -9.63
C PRO A 49 12.07 3.10 -11.02
N HIS A 50 12.61 2.29 -11.93
CA HIS A 50 12.08 2.11 -13.28
C HIS A 50 10.72 1.40 -13.34
N VAL A 51 10.22 0.84 -12.22
CA VAL A 51 8.92 0.18 -12.19
C VAL A 51 7.80 1.19 -12.47
N ASP A 52 7.02 0.91 -13.49
CA ASP A 52 5.89 1.71 -13.98
C ASP A 52 4.57 0.93 -13.97
N LEU A 53 4.56 -0.35 -13.56
CA LEU A 53 3.35 -1.14 -13.43
C LEU A 53 3.34 -1.96 -12.14
N ILE A 54 2.23 -1.87 -11.40
CA ILE A 54 1.98 -2.69 -10.21
C ILE A 54 0.67 -3.45 -10.40
N ALA A 55 0.74 -4.78 -10.39
CA ALA A 55 -0.42 -5.66 -10.41
C ALA A 55 -0.69 -6.24 -9.02
N ILE A 56 -1.86 -5.95 -8.46
CA ILE A 56 -2.31 -6.40 -7.14
C ILE A 56 -3.25 -7.59 -7.33
N LEU A 57 -2.72 -8.79 -7.04
CA LEU A 57 -3.46 -10.06 -7.17
C LEU A 57 -3.87 -10.63 -5.79
N ARG A 58 -3.94 -9.77 -4.76
CA ARG A 58 -4.36 -10.18 -3.42
C ARG A 58 -5.17 -9.08 -2.71
N PRO A 59 -6.11 -9.47 -1.83
CA PRO A 59 -6.69 -8.53 -0.88
C PRO A 59 -5.61 -7.92 0.03
N THR A 60 -5.79 -6.65 0.34
CA THR A 60 -4.96 -5.85 1.26
C THR A 60 -5.77 -5.53 2.50
N GLU A 61 -5.18 -5.80 3.66
CA GLU A 61 -5.86 -5.71 4.96
C GLU A 61 -5.97 -4.27 5.48
N SER A 62 -5.19 -3.33 4.92
CA SER A 62 -5.20 -1.92 5.31
C SER A 62 -4.83 -0.99 4.15
N VAL A 63 -5.24 0.26 4.28
CA VAL A 63 -4.84 1.36 3.39
C VAL A 63 -3.32 1.55 3.37
N SER A 64 -2.65 1.37 4.51
CA SER A 64 -1.20 1.50 4.63
C SER A 64 -0.47 0.40 3.86
N LEU A 65 -0.95 -0.84 3.86
CA LEU A 65 -0.39 -1.90 3.01
C LEU A 65 -0.59 -1.58 1.53
N TYR A 66 -1.77 -1.07 1.15
CA TYR A 66 -2.05 -0.64 -0.22
C TYR A 66 -1.11 0.49 -0.66
N GLN A 67 -0.94 1.54 0.16
CA GLN A 67 0.00 2.65 -0.07
C GLN A 67 1.45 2.16 -0.17
N GLN A 68 1.87 1.20 0.67
CA GLN A 68 3.20 0.61 0.61
C GLN A 68 3.44 -0.17 -0.69
N ILE A 69 2.42 -0.86 -1.21
CA ILE A 69 2.50 -1.59 -2.48
C ILE A 69 2.58 -0.60 -3.64
N VAL A 70 1.63 0.33 -3.73
CA VAL A 70 1.57 1.33 -4.82
C VAL A 70 2.81 2.21 -4.81
N GLY A 71 3.29 2.62 -3.63
CA GLY A 71 4.46 3.48 -3.46
C GLY A 71 5.75 2.90 -4.07
N ARG A 72 5.82 1.59 -4.35
CA ARG A 72 6.96 0.99 -5.08
C ARG A 72 7.07 1.50 -6.51
N GLY A 73 5.93 1.75 -7.17
CA GLY A 73 5.87 2.26 -8.53
C GLY A 73 6.00 3.79 -8.64
N LEU A 74 5.87 4.52 -7.52
CA LEU A 74 5.86 5.99 -7.51
C LEU A 74 7.24 6.66 -7.41
N ARG A 75 8.33 5.88 -7.38
CA ARG A 75 9.70 6.43 -7.35
C ARG A 75 10.03 7.14 -8.67
N LEU A 76 10.79 8.22 -8.65
CA LEU A 76 11.17 8.92 -9.89
C LEU A 76 12.19 8.10 -10.70
N ALA A 77 12.03 8.09 -12.02
CA ALA A 77 12.99 7.49 -12.96
C ALA A 77 13.01 8.26 -14.28
N PRO A 78 14.16 8.35 -14.97
CA PRO A 78 14.24 9.01 -16.28
C PRO A 78 13.24 8.43 -17.27
N GLY A 79 12.46 9.30 -17.92
CA GLY A 79 11.48 8.91 -18.94
C GLY A 79 10.17 8.31 -18.41
N LYS A 80 10.01 8.11 -17.09
CA LYS A 80 8.76 7.62 -16.52
C LYS A 80 7.78 8.77 -16.28
N THR A 81 6.62 8.70 -16.93
CA THR A 81 5.55 9.71 -16.84
C THR A 81 4.48 9.37 -15.81
N ASP A 82 4.22 8.07 -15.62
CA ASP A 82 3.15 7.56 -14.78
C ASP A 82 3.47 6.14 -14.30
N CYS A 83 2.62 5.62 -13.41
CA CYS A 83 2.64 4.24 -12.99
C CYS A 83 1.23 3.64 -13.04
N LEU A 84 1.06 2.57 -13.81
CA LEU A 84 -0.20 1.87 -13.97
C LEU A 84 -0.45 0.91 -12.81
N ILE A 85 -1.57 1.10 -12.12
CA ILE A 85 -2.01 0.23 -11.02
C ILE A 85 -3.16 -0.67 -11.52
N LEU A 86 -2.93 -1.98 -11.50
CA LEU A 86 -3.93 -2.99 -11.87
C LEU A 86 -4.36 -3.76 -10.63
N ASP A 87 -5.56 -3.46 -10.11
CA ASP A 87 -6.12 -4.17 -8.95
C ASP A 87 -7.12 -5.25 -9.38
N TYR A 88 -6.72 -6.51 -9.24
CA TYR A 88 -7.56 -7.68 -9.54
C TYR A 88 -8.24 -8.27 -8.31
N ALA A 89 -7.98 -7.71 -7.11
CA ALA A 89 -8.56 -8.18 -5.85
C ALA A 89 -9.72 -7.29 -5.37
N GLY A 90 -9.98 -6.17 -6.04
CA GLY A 90 -11.09 -5.26 -5.72
C GLY A 90 -10.89 -4.58 -4.37
N ASN A 91 -9.66 -4.11 -4.08
CA ASN A 91 -9.42 -3.44 -2.81
C ASN A 91 -10.19 -2.11 -2.74
N PRO A 92 -10.90 -1.82 -1.62
CA PRO A 92 -11.72 -0.62 -1.50
C PRO A 92 -10.92 0.60 -1.02
N HIS A 93 -9.59 0.55 -1.07
CA HIS A 93 -8.75 1.58 -0.46
C HIS A 93 -8.52 2.74 -1.42
N ASP A 94 -8.73 3.95 -0.91
CA ASP A 94 -8.24 5.17 -1.55
C ASP A 94 -6.76 5.37 -1.16
N LEU A 95 -5.91 5.63 -2.17
CA LEU A 95 -4.50 5.92 -1.97
C LEU A 95 -4.26 7.10 -1.03
N TYR A 96 -5.16 8.08 -1.03
CA TYR A 96 -5.06 9.29 -0.21
C TYR A 96 -5.80 9.16 1.13
N ALA A 97 -6.47 8.04 1.39
CA ALA A 97 -7.16 7.85 2.65
C ALA A 97 -6.15 7.79 3.82
N PRO A 98 -6.46 8.47 4.94
CA PRO A 98 -5.58 8.49 6.09
C PRO A 98 -5.62 7.16 6.85
N GLU A 99 -4.48 6.77 7.42
CA GLU A 99 -4.41 5.60 8.30
C GLU A 99 -4.96 5.94 9.70
N VAL A 100 -6.09 5.34 10.05
CA VAL A 100 -6.70 5.48 11.38
C VAL A 100 -5.98 4.59 12.42
N GLY A 101 -5.27 3.54 12.02
CA GLY A 101 -4.46 2.72 12.94
C GLY A 101 -5.24 1.86 13.94
N THR A 102 -6.58 1.85 13.88
CA THR A 102 -7.46 0.93 14.60
C THR A 102 -8.44 0.27 13.62
N PRO A 103 -9.02 -0.90 13.95
CA PRO A 103 -10.02 -1.52 13.09
C PRO A 103 -11.23 -0.61 12.87
N LYS A 104 -11.76 -0.59 11.64
CA LYS A 104 -12.90 0.25 11.22
C LYS A 104 -14.18 0.04 12.03
N GLY A 105 -14.38 -1.15 12.60
CA GLY A 105 -15.61 -1.50 13.30
C GLY A 105 -16.74 -1.72 12.31
N LYS A 106 -17.74 -0.83 12.28
CA LYS A 106 -18.88 -0.92 11.34
C LYS A 106 -18.48 -0.46 9.94
N SER A 107 -19.08 -1.07 8.91
CA SER A 107 -18.73 -0.84 7.50
C SER A 107 -19.02 0.58 7.00
N ASP A 108 -19.96 1.28 7.63
CA ASP A 108 -20.36 2.65 7.32
C ASP A 108 -19.48 3.71 7.99
N ASN A 109 -18.51 3.32 8.83
CA ASN A 109 -17.59 4.26 9.44
C ASN A 109 -16.59 4.84 8.42
N VAL A 110 -16.32 6.13 8.53
CA VAL A 110 -15.35 6.85 7.70
C VAL A 110 -14.27 7.49 8.59
N PRO A 111 -13.07 7.75 8.06
CA PRO A 111 -12.08 8.55 8.77
C PRO A 111 -12.61 9.98 8.95
N VAL A 112 -12.54 10.49 10.17
CA VAL A 112 -12.97 11.85 10.53
C VAL A 112 -11.85 12.57 11.27
N GLN A 113 -11.76 13.88 11.06
CA GLN A 113 -10.80 14.75 11.75
C GLN A 113 -11.45 15.39 12.97
N VAL A 114 -10.85 15.19 14.15
CA VAL A 114 -11.32 15.73 15.43
C VAL A 114 -10.16 16.44 16.13
N PHE A 115 -10.31 17.75 16.35
CA PHE A 115 -9.30 18.55 17.02
C PHE A 115 -9.33 18.29 18.53
N CYS A 116 -8.16 18.07 19.13
CA CYS A 116 -8.05 17.89 20.57
C CYS A 116 -8.28 19.24 21.28
N PRO A 117 -9.22 19.33 22.23
CA PRO A 117 -9.49 20.58 22.95
C PRO A 117 -8.32 21.03 23.85
N ALA A 118 -7.43 20.10 24.24
CA ALA A 118 -6.32 20.42 25.13
C ALA A 118 -5.05 20.94 24.41
N CYS A 119 -4.75 20.42 23.22
CA CYS A 119 -3.51 20.76 22.49
C CYS A 119 -3.72 21.23 21.04
N GLY A 120 -4.96 21.26 20.55
CA GLY A 120 -5.29 21.65 19.17
C GLY A 120 -4.89 20.63 18.11
N PHE A 121 -4.32 19.47 18.47
CA PHE A 121 -3.89 18.48 17.49
C PHE A 121 -5.08 17.88 16.72
N ALA A 122 -4.99 17.87 15.39
CA ALA A 122 -5.96 17.24 14.50
C ALA A 122 -5.82 15.70 14.53
N ASN A 123 -6.69 15.02 15.27
CA ASN A 123 -6.68 13.56 15.33
C ASN A 123 -7.54 12.97 14.22
N THR A 124 -7.08 11.90 13.59
CA THR A 124 -7.91 11.07 12.72
C THR A 124 -8.52 9.93 13.53
N PHE A 125 -9.84 9.77 13.49
CA PHE A 125 -10.56 8.66 14.12
C PHE A 125 -11.56 8.04 13.17
N TRP A 126 -12.11 6.89 13.53
CA TRP A 126 -13.33 6.40 12.88
C TRP A 126 -14.52 7.19 13.40
N GLY A 127 -15.46 7.51 12.52
CA GLY A 127 -16.69 8.21 12.87
C GLY A 127 -17.76 8.06 11.79
N LYS A 128 -18.86 8.79 11.99
CA LYS A 128 -19.97 8.90 11.04
C LYS A 128 -20.16 10.35 10.66
N THR A 129 -20.39 10.58 9.37
CA THR A 129 -20.73 11.89 8.84
C THR A 129 -22.10 11.85 8.20
N THR A 130 -22.74 13.01 8.12
CA THR A 130 -23.90 13.22 7.24
C THR A 130 -23.45 13.16 5.77
N ALA A 131 -24.41 13.18 4.85
CA ALA A 131 -24.14 13.17 3.40
C ALA A 131 -23.34 14.39 2.92
N ASP A 132 -23.48 15.53 3.60
CA ASP A 132 -22.72 16.77 3.38
C ASP A 132 -21.34 16.78 4.08
N GLY A 133 -20.97 15.71 4.78
CA GLY A 133 -19.67 15.58 5.44
C GLY A 133 -19.60 16.15 6.86
N THR A 134 -20.70 16.67 7.40
CA THR A 134 -20.76 17.14 8.79
C THR A 134 -20.63 15.96 9.76
N LEU A 135 -19.77 16.11 10.77
CA LEU A 135 -19.51 15.08 11.76
C LEU A 135 -20.75 14.83 12.64
N ILE A 136 -21.25 13.60 12.66
CA ILE A 136 -22.34 13.15 13.54
C ILE A 136 -21.75 12.62 14.86
N GLU A 137 -20.80 11.69 14.75
CA GLU A 137 -20.19 11.02 15.91
C GLU A 137 -18.77 10.55 15.55
N HIS A 138 -17.88 10.49 16.53
CA HIS A 138 -16.56 9.89 16.41
C HIS A 138 -16.28 8.86 17.51
N PHE A 139 -15.46 7.87 17.20
CA PHE A 139 -15.10 6.77 18.11
C PHE A 139 -13.69 6.89 18.70
N GLY A 140 -13.05 8.05 18.53
CA GLY A 140 -11.77 8.38 19.15
C GLY A 140 -11.86 8.47 20.67
N ARG A 141 -10.91 7.84 21.38
CA ARG A 141 -10.91 7.78 22.86
C ARG A 141 -9.87 8.68 23.52
N ARG A 142 -8.73 8.92 22.86
CA ARG A 142 -7.59 9.67 23.41
C ARG A 142 -6.86 10.43 22.31
N CYS A 143 -6.34 11.61 22.64
CA CYS A 143 -5.44 12.35 21.76
C CYS A 143 -4.17 11.53 21.50
N ARG A 144 -3.73 11.48 20.24
CA ARG A 144 -2.52 10.72 19.86
C ARG A 144 -1.22 11.38 20.35
N VAL A 145 -1.24 12.69 20.58
CA VAL A 145 -0.08 13.49 21.02
C VAL A 145 -0.02 13.60 22.55
N VAL A 146 -1.15 13.87 23.20
CA VAL A 146 -1.22 13.98 24.66
C VAL A 146 -1.44 12.60 25.25
N ARG A 147 -0.38 11.78 25.25
CA ARG A 147 -0.33 10.53 26.00
C ARG A 147 -0.05 10.86 27.47
N ARG A 148 -1.08 11.26 28.22
CA ARG A 148 -1.06 11.13 29.68
C ARG A 148 -1.51 9.73 30.07
#